data_AF-A0A1F9G1L7-F1
#
_entry.id   AF-A0A1F9G1L7-F1
#
_cell.length_a   1.000
_cell.length_b   1.000
_cell.length_c   1.000
_cell.angle_alpha   90.00
_cell.angle_beta   90.00
_cell.angle_gamma   90.00
#
_symmetry.space_group_name_H-M   'P 1'
#
loop_
_entity.id
_entity.type
_entity.pdbx_description
1 polymer ?
#
loop_
_entity_poly.entity_id
_entity_poly.type
_entity_poly.pdbx_seq_one_letter_code
_entity_poly.pdbx_strand_id
1 'polypeptide(L)'
;MPVSGTIDATNQNALDTAAAALFGTATCVDLSGFVTVSGQSVTSLAALAPLRSVDGMVTVTNTSVVSIDQLTRLAHVGGNLEVLDNGDMIAIDLPALVDVDGGVLVGNNATLVDVTLGLLENVAGDLTFTDNPQLCVTAVIQALFDRATLTVLGTKSQNGNDNGC
;
A
#
# COMPACT_ATOMS: atom_id res chain seq x y z
N MET A 1 2.29 -22.52 1.42
CA MET A 1 0.89 -22.84 1.75
C MET A 1 0.28 -21.55 2.26
N PRO A 2 -0.95 -21.21 1.85
CA PRO A 2 -1.61 -20.00 2.34
C PRO A 2 -1.78 -20.08 3.86
N VAL A 3 -1.53 -18.95 4.53
CA VAL A 3 -1.82 -18.76 5.96
C VAL A 3 -3.18 -18.09 6.02
N SER A 4 -4.11 -18.63 6.81
CA SER A 4 -5.40 -17.97 7.03
C SER A 4 -5.36 -17.15 8.31
N GLY A 5 -5.84 -15.91 8.25
CA GLY A 5 -5.87 -15.02 9.40
C GLY A 5 -5.93 -13.55 8.99
N THR A 6 -6.06 -12.69 9.99
CA THR A 6 -6.13 -11.23 9.80
C THR A 6 -5.05 -10.58 10.64
N ILE A 7 -4.39 -9.57 10.08
CA ILE A 7 -3.60 -8.61 10.84
C ILE A 7 -4.48 -7.38 11.03
N ASP A 8 -4.81 -7.06 12.28
CA ASP A 8 -5.45 -5.81 12.67
C ASP A 8 -4.64 -5.24 13.84
N ALA A 9 -3.77 -4.28 13.53
CA ALA A 9 -2.79 -3.75 14.47
C ALA A 9 -2.95 -2.25 14.63
N THR A 10 -3.04 -1.79 15.89
CA THR A 10 -3.19 -0.36 16.25
C THR A 10 -1.92 0.24 16.88
N ASN A 11 -0.86 -0.55 16.97
CA ASN A 11 0.46 -0.17 17.48
C ASN A 11 1.54 -1.17 17.03
N GLN A 12 2.82 -0.78 17.14
CA GLN A 12 3.95 -1.61 16.68
C GLN A 12 3.98 -2.99 17.33
N ASN A 13 3.77 -3.08 18.65
CA ASN A 13 3.81 -4.36 19.34
C ASN A 13 2.69 -5.31 18.89
N ALA A 14 1.49 -4.79 18.62
CA ALA A 14 0.38 -5.56 18.07
C ALA A 14 0.70 -6.07 16.65
N LEU A 15 1.32 -5.23 15.81
CA LEU A 15 1.74 -5.61 14.47
C LEU A 15 2.78 -6.74 14.53
N ASP A 16 3.84 -6.56 15.31
CA ASP A 16 4.92 -7.53 15.43
C ASP A 16 4.40 -8.86 16.01
N THR A 17 3.53 -8.81 17.02
CA THR A 17 2.95 -10.00 17.65
C THR A 17 2.03 -10.75 16.69
N ALA A 18 1.12 -10.05 15.99
CA ALA A 18 0.19 -10.67 15.06
C ALA A 18 0.92 -11.30 13.87
N ALA A 19 1.88 -10.57 13.29
CA ALA A 19 2.71 -11.08 12.21
C ALA A 19 3.54 -12.31 12.66
N ALA A 20 4.17 -12.26 13.84
CA ALA A 20 4.92 -13.41 14.36
C ALA A 20 4.02 -14.64 14.59
N ALA A 21 2.79 -14.44 15.06
CA ALA A 21 1.84 -15.53 15.28
C ALA A 21 1.34 -16.16 13.97
N LEU A 22 1.09 -15.37 12.93
CA LEU A 22 0.59 -15.85 11.64
C LEU A 22 1.72 -16.40 10.76
N PHE A 23 2.83 -15.68 10.67
CA PHE A 23 3.91 -15.99 9.72
C PHE A 23 4.94 -16.95 10.32
N GLY A 24 5.11 -16.96 11.64
CA GLY A 24 6.14 -17.74 12.32
C GLY A 24 7.53 -17.39 11.78
N THR A 25 8.19 -18.37 11.14
CA THR A 25 9.51 -18.20 10.51
C THR A 25 9.43 -18.14 8.97
N ALA A 26 8.22 -18.06 8.40
CA ALA A 26 8.04 -18.00 6.97
C ALA A 26 8.65 -16.72 6.40
N THR A 27 9.39 -16.86 5.29
CA THR A 27 9.99 -15.75 4.56
C THR A 27 9.18 -15.36 3.31
N CYS A 28 8.06 -16.03 3.09
CA CYS A 28 7.14 -15.81 1.98
C CYS A 28 5.75 -16.30 2.41
N VAL A 29 4.79 -15.39 2.47
CA VAL A 29 3.45 -15.65 2.99
C VAL A 29 2.41 -15.20 1.98
N ASP A 30 1.49 -16.12 1.67
CA ASP A 30 0.24 -15.80 0.99
C ASP A 30 -0.84 -15.79 2.07
N LEU A 31 -1.38 -14.61 2.39
CA LEU A 31 -2.34 -14.44 3.47
C LEU A 31 -3.77 -14.51 2.93
N SER A 32 -4.48 -15.58 3.27
CA SER A 32 -5.92 -15.70 3.09
C SER A 32 -6.65 -14.91 4.19
N GLY A 33 -6.70 -13.59 4.03
CA GLY A 33 -7.39 -12.66 4.92
C GLY A 33 -7.03 -11.21 4.63
N PHE A 34 -7.04 -10.35 5.65
CA PHE A 34 -6.90 -8.90 5.51
C PHE A 34 -5.75 -8.38 6.35
N VAL A 35 -5.21 -7.21 5.97
CA VAL A 35 -4.19 -6.49 6.73
C VAL A 35 -4.66 -5.06 6.96
N THR A 36 -4.88 -4.70 8.22
CA THR A 36 -5.14 -3.33 8.65
C THR A 36 -4.06 -2.93 9.65
N VAL A 37 -3.32 -1.88 9.34
CA VAL A 37 -2.31 -1.30 10.21
C VAL A 37 -2.68 0.15 10.48
N SER A 38 -2.77 0.49 11.76
CA SER A 38 -3.09 1.83 12.19
C SER A 38 -2.40 2.26 13.47
N GLY A 39 -2.49 3.55 13.77
CA GLY A 39 -2.00 4.15 15.00
C GLY A 39 -0.57 4.69 14.85
N GLN A 40 -0.38 5.93 15.28
CA GLN A 40 0.89 6.67 15.15
C GLN A 40 2.07 6.05 15.91
N SER A 41 1.84 5.04 16.73
CA SER A 41 2.94 4.28 17.35
C SER A 41 3.55 3.22 16.43
N VAL A 42 2.91 2.90 15.30
CA VAL A 42 3.50 2.08 14.23
C VAL A 42 4.45 2.95 13.43
N THR A 43 5.72 2.55 13.38
CA THR A 43 6.80 3.26 12.70
C THR A 43 7.51 2.41 11.65
N SER A 44 7.25 1.10 11.66
CA SER A 44 7.78 0.16 10.67
C SER A 44 6.77 -0.91 10.32
N LEU A 45 6.75 -1.30 9.05
CA LEU A 45 5.99 -2.43 8.51
C LEU A 45 6.89 -3.66 8.29
N ALA A 46 8.10 -3.69 8.85
CA ALA A 46 9.07 -4.76 8.60
C ALA A 46 8.54 -6.16 8.97
N ALA A 47 7.64 -6.24 9.97
CA ALA A 47 6.97 -7.49 10.33
C ALA A 47 6.12 -8.08 9.18
N LEU A 48 5.70 -7.24 8.22
CA LEU A 48 4.94 -7.62 7.03
C LEU A 48 5.80 -7.96 5.81
N ALA A 49 7.13 -7.81 5.89
CA ALA A 49 8.05 -8.08 4.78
C ALA A 49 7.90 -9.48 4.13
N PRO A 50 7.49 -10.55 4.85
CA PRO A 50 7.25 -11.85 4.22
C PRO A 50 6.05 -11.89 3.27
N LEU A 51 5.10 -10.93 3.33
CA LEU A 51 3.89 -10.97 2.51
C LEU A 51 4.22 -10.95 1.02
N ARG A 52 3.70 -11.95 0.31
CA ARG A 52 3.72 -12.05 -1.16
C ARG A 52 2.34 -11.77 -1.74
N SER A 53 1.28 -12.26 -1.12
CA SER A 53 -0.09 -11.91 -1.49
C SER A 53 -0.97 -11.75 -0.26
N VAL A 54 -2.01 -10.93 -0.40
CA VAL A 54 -3.10 -10.82 0.57
C VAL A 54 -4.41 -10.97 -0.20
N ASP A 55 -5.20 -12.00 0.07
CA ASP A 55 -6.44 -12.27 -0.68
C ASP A 55 -7.52 -11.20 -0.42
N GLY A 56 -7.40 -10.48 0.71
CA GLY A 56 -8.28 -9.37 1.08
C GLY A 56 -7.66 -7.99 0.90
N MET A 57 -8.28 -7.02 1.55
CA MET A 57 -7.84 -5.63 1.63
C MET A 57 -6.54 -5.47 2.45
N VAL A 58 -5.70 -4.53 2.01
CA VAL A 58 -4.53 -4.02 2.72
C VAL A 58 -4.74 -2.54 2.98
N THR A 59 -4.80 -2.15 4.26
CA THR A 59 -4.97 -0.76 4.69
C THR A 59 -3.84 -0.35 5.63
N VAL A 60 -3.15 0.75 5.31
CA VAL A 60 -2.18 1.42 6.19
C VAL A 60 -2.68 2.82 6.46
N THR A 61 -3.10 3.11 7.69
CA THR A 61 -3.75 4.38 8.01
C THR A 61 -3.37 4.99 9.34
N ASN A 62 -3.21 6.32 9.41
CA ASN A 62 -2.94 7.03 10.66
C ASN A 62 -1.72 6.45 11.40
N THR A 63 -0.64 6.16 10.67
CA THR A 63 0.64 5.67 11.21
C THR A 63 1.72 6.75 11.13
N SER A 64 2.85 6.52 11.81
CA SER A 64 4.09 7.32 11.65
C SER A 64 5.14 6.57 10.81
N VAL A 65 4.68 5.70 9.91
CA VAL A 65 5.53 5.02 8.93
C VAL A 65 5.95 6.04 7.88
N VAL A 66 7.25 6.22 7.69
CA VAL A 66 7.80 7.15 6.70
C VAL A 66 7.82 6.57 5.27
N SER A 67 7.81 5.24 5.14
CA SER A 67 7.81 4.57 3.84
C SER A 67 7.24 3.16 3.88
N ILE A 68 6.62 2.73 2.77
CA ILE A 68 6.18 1.35 2.56
C ILE A 68 7.17 0.62 1.64
N ASP A 69 8.47 0.67 1.97
CA ASP A 69 9.56 0.06 1.18
C ASP A 69 9.91 -1.37 1.61
N GLN A 70 9.46 -1.79 2.81
CA GLN A 70 9.72 -3.11 3.36
C GLN A 70 8.91 -4.24 2.69
N LEU A 71 7.80 -3.89 2.01
CA LEU A 71 6.86 -4.84 1.40
C LEU A 71 7.32 -5.26 0.00
N THR A 72 8.63 -5.49 -0.16
CA THR A 72 9.31 -5.78 -1.43
C THR A 72 8.83 -7.03 -2.17
N ARG A 73 8.04 -7.88 -1.51
CA ARG A 73 7.53 -9.14 -2.05
C ARG A 73 6.05 -9.11 -2.38
N LEU A 74 5.32 -8.09 -1.92
CA LEU A 74 3.87 -8.01 -2.08
C LEU A 74 3.56 -7.81 -3.56
N ALA A 75 3.07 -8.87 -4.18
CA ALA A 75 2.80 -8.95 -5.61
C ALA A 75 1.31 -8.85 -5.95
N HIS A 76 0.44 -9.19 -5.01
CA HIS A 76 -1.01 -9.23 -5.25
C HIS A 76 -1.80 -8.82 -4.01
N VAL A 77 -2.84 -8.02 -4.23
CA VAL A 77 -3.86 -7.66 -3.24
C VAL A 77 -5.23 -8.00 -3.83
N GLY A 78 -5.95 -8.95 -3.23
CA GLY A 78 -7.26 -9.40 -3.70
C GLY A 78 -8.42 -8.46 -3.34
N GLY A 79 -8.19 -7.48 -2.46
CA GLY A 79 -9.11 -6.39 -2.16
C GLY A 79 -8.56 -5.02 -2.57
N ASN A 80 -8.92 -3.98 -1.81
CA ASN A 80 -8.34 -2.66 -2.00
C ASN A 80 -6.94 -2.57 -1.37
N LEU A 81 -6.09 -1.74 -1.97
CA LEU A 81 -4.89 -1.21 -1.32
C LEU A 81 -5.17 0.25 -0.92
N GLU A 82 -5.18 0.52 0.38
CA GLU A 82 -5.51 1.84 0.93
C GLU A 82 -4.36 2.37 1.79
N VAL A 83 -3.85 3.55 1.45
CA VAL A 83 -2.79 4.25 2.20
C VAL A 83 -3.28 5.65 2.53
N LEU A 84 -3.78 5.81 3.76
CA LEU A 84 -4.62 6.94 4.15
C LEU A 84 -4.12 7.64 5.41
N ASP A 85 -4.13 8.97 5.43
CA ASP A 85 -3.90 9.75 6.67
C ASP A 85 -2.54 9.48 7.35
N ASN A 86 -1.49 9.13 6.60
CA ASN A 86 -0.15 8.95 7.16
C ASN A 86 0.66 10.23 6.98
N GLY A 87 0.56 11.14 7.95
CA GLY A 87 1.14 12.49 7.87
C GLY A 87 2.66 12.51 7.70
N ASP A 88 3.36 11.49 8.19
CA ASP A 88 4.83 11.35 8.12
C ASP A 88 5.32 10.55 6.90
N MET A 89 4.40 10.06 6.05
CA MET A 89 4.75 9.19 4.93
C MET A 89 5.32 9.98 3.76
N ILE A 90 6.57 9.68 3.43
CA ILE A 90 7.36 10.35 2.39
C ILE A 90 7.29 9.58 1.07
N ALA A 91 7.27 8.25 1.11
CA ALA A 91 7.32 7.42 -0.08
C ALA A 91 6.51 6.12 0.03
N ILE A 92 5.88 5.72 -1.06
CA ILE A 92 5.30 4.38 -1.24
C ILE A 92 6.10 3.68 -2.32
N ASP A 93 6.78 2.57 -1.98
CA ASP A 93 7.55 1.78 -2.95
C ASP A 93 7.17 0.30 -2.86
N LEU A 94 6.35 -0.15 -3.80
CA LEU A 94 5.90 -1.55 -3.89
C LEU A 94 6.41 -2.12 -5.22
N PRO A 95 7.70 -2.47 -5.30
CA PRO A 95 8.35 -2.79 -6.57
C PRO A 95 7.88 -4.13 -7.15
N ALA A 96 7.30 -5.01 -6.33
CA ALA A 96 6.79 -6.30 -6.75
C ALA A 96 5.28 -6.32 -7.05
N LEU A 97 4.52 -5.27 -6.70
CA LEU A 97 3.06 -5.27 -6.83
C LEU A 97 2.67 -5.30 -8.31
N VAL A 98 1.93 -6.33 -8.72
CA VAL A 98 1.48 -6.54 -10.10
C VAL A 98 -0.03 -6.30 -10.24
N ASP A 99 -0.81 -6.82 -9.28
CA ASP A 99 -2.26 -6.91 -9.40
C ASP A 99 -2.96 -6.44 -8.12
N VAL A 100 -4.01 -5.63 -8.30
CA VAL A 100 -4.97 -5.26 -7.27
C VAL A 100 -6.38 -5.56 -7.79
N ASP A 101 -7.05 -6.56 -7.21
CA ASP A 101 -8.38 -6.99 -7.65
C ASP A 101 -9.50 -6.04 -7.16
N GLY A 102 -9.18 -5.13 -6.24
CA GLY A 102 -10.01 -3.99 -5.85
C GLY A 102 -9.48 -2.67 -6.42
N GLY A 103 -9.67 -1.59 -5.67
CA GLY A 103 -9.12 -0.27 -5.98
C GLY A 103 -7.80 0.03 -5.26
N VAL A 104 -7.08 1.02 -5.76
CA VAL A 104 -5.94 1.63 -5.08
C VAL A 104 -6.33 3.04 -4.68
N LEU A 105 -6.25 3.35 -3.38
CA LEU A 105 -6.52 4.67 -2.85
C LEU A 105 -5.33 5.15 -2.02
N VAL A 106 -4.72 6.24 -2.45
CA VAL A 106 -3.66 6.93 -1.72
C VAL A 106 -4.14 8.33 -1.41
N GLY A 107 -4.31 8.66 -0.13
CA GLY A 107 -4.73 10.01 0.21
C GLY A 107 -4.51 10.52 1.61
N ASN A 108 -4.59 11.84 1.75
CA ASN A 108 -4.30 12.55 3.00
C ASN A 108 -2.90 12.26 3.57
N ASN A 109 -1.91 12.00 2.72
CA ASN A 109 -0.52 11.82 3.15
C ASN A 109 0.25 13.13 2.91
N ALA A 110 0.26 14.00 3.92
CA ALA A 110 0.69 15.41 3.78
C ALA A 110 2.14 15.61 3.33
N THR A 111 3.02 14.62 3.56
CA THR A 111 4.45 14.67 3.24
C THR A 111 4.86 13.73 2.10
N LEU A 112 3.88 13.06 1.46
CA LEU A 112 4.14 12.07 0.42
C LEU A 112 4.63 12.78 -0.84
N VAL A 113 5.85 12.45 -1.26
CA VAL A 113 6.50 13.03 -2.45
C VAL A 113 6.64 12.03 -3.59
N ASP A 114 6.66 10.72 -3.29
CA ASP A 114 6.91 9.69 -4.29
C ASP A 114 6.02 8.45 -4.12
N VAL A 115 5.60 7.90 -5.25
CA VAL A 115 4.86 6.64 -5.34
C VAL A 115 5.42 5.82 -6.50
N THR A 116 6.11 4.74 -6.15
CA THR A 116 6.69 3.79 -7.10
C THR A 116 5.92 2.47 -7.05
N LEU A 117 5.15 2.21 -8.12
CA LEU A 117 4.39 0.96 -8.32
C LEU A 117 4.91 0.26 -9.59
N GLY A 118 6.21 -0.05 -9.61
CA GLY A 118 6.98 -0.34 -10.82
C GLY A 118 6.44 -1.48 -11.69
N LEU A 119 5.86 -2.51 -11.09
CA LEU A 119 5.31 -3.67 -11.81
C LEU A 119 3.78 -3.70 -11.87
N LEU A 120 3.09 -2.66 -11.37
CA LEU A 120 1.64 -2.66 -11.34
C LEU A 120 1.10 -2.66 -12.78
N GLU A 121 0.33 -3.68 -13.10
CA GLU A 121 -0.25 -3.92 -14.43
C GLU A 121 -1.78 -3.88 -14.37
N ASN A 122 -2.42 -4.33 -13.29
CA ASN A 122 -3.87 -4.42 -13.22
C ASN A 122 -4.43 -3.83 -11.93
N VAL A 123 -5.44 -2.96 -12.07
CA VAL A 123 -6.32 -2.51 -10.99
C VAL A 123 -7.76 -2.71 -11.46
N ALA A 124 -8.50 -3.62 -10.83
CA ALA A 124 -9.87 -3.89 -11.27
C ALA A 124 -10.89 -2.83 -10.78
N GLY A 125 -10.54 -2.06 -9.74
CA GLY A 125 -11.31 -0.92 -9.24
C GLY A 125 -10.76 0.43 -9.72
N ASP A 126 -11.01 1.46 -8.92
CA ASP A 126 -10.48 2.80 -9.13
C ASP A 126 -9.00 2.90 -8.74
N LEU A 127 -8.25 3.74 -9.44
CA LEU A 127 -6.90 4.17 -9.06
C LEU A 127 -6.96 5.66 -8.73
N THR A 128 -6.92 5.98 -7.43
CA THR A 128 -7.20 7.32 -6.92
C THR A 128 -6.07 7.85 -6.04
N PHE A 129 -5.63 9.07 -6.35
CA PHE A 129 -4.68 9.85 -5.55
C PHE A 129 -5.36 11.14 -5.07
N THR A 130 -5.65 11.28 -3.78
CA THR A 130 -6.35 12.47 -3.26
C THR A 130 -5.62 13.12 -2.11
N ASP A 131 -5.51 14.45 -2.10
CA ASP A 131 -5.02 15.20 -0.94
C ASP A 131 -3.60 14.79 -0.46
N ASN A 132 -2.69 14.58 -1.42
CA ASN A 132 -1.25 14.42 -1.16
C ASN A 132 -0.51 15.66 -1.69
N PRO A 133 -0.49 16.78 -0.96
CA PRO A 133 -0.14 18.10 -1.48
C PRO A 133 1.33 18.27 -1.91
N GLN A 134 2.20 17.29 -1.64
CA GLN A 134 3.59 17.26 -2.09
C GLN A 134 3.86 16.20 -3.18
N LEU A 135 2.84 15.40 -3.53
CA LEU A 135 2.97 14.34 -4.52
C LEU A 135 2.86 14.93 -5.92
N CYS A 136 3.95 14.85 -6.67
CA CYS A 136 4.04 15.51 -7.96
C CYS A 136 3.12 14.86 -9.01
N VAL A 137 2.13 15.62 -9.50
CA VAL A 137 1.15 15.13 -10.46
C VAL A 137 1.80 14.80 -11.80
N THR A 138 2.65 15.69 -12.33
CA THR A 138 3.24 15.55 -13.67
C THR A 138 4.27 14.43 -13.71
N ALA A 139 5.15 14.34 -12.71
CA ALA A 139 6.25 13.38 -12.69
C ALA A 139 5.86 12.00 -12.16
N VAL A 140 4.89 11.91 -11.23
CA VAL A 140 4.53 10.64 -10.57
C VAL A 140 3.18 10.14 -11.04
N ILE A 141 2.10 10.87 -10.77
CA ILE A 141 0.73 10.38 -10.99
C ILE A 141 0.43 10.23 -12.50
N GLN A 142 0.73 11.25 -13.29
CA GLN A 142 0.49 11.23 -14.74
C GLN A 142 1.37 10.20 -15.43
N ALA A 143 2.63 10.07 -15.01
CA ALA A 143 3.53 9.03 -15.50
C ALA A 143 2.96 7.62 -15.24
N LEU A 144 2.38 7.37 -14.06
CA LEU A 144 1.70 6.12 -13.75
C LEU A 144 0.43 5.95 -14.61
N PHE A 145 -0.40 6.98 -14.74
CA PHE A 145 -1.63 6.93 -15.53
C PHE A 145 -1.38 6.66 -17.01
N ASP A 146 -0.29 7.16 -17.57
CA ASP A 146 0.10 7.01 -18.97
C ASP A 146 0.84 5.71 -19.28
N ARG A 147 1.13 4.87 -18.28
CA ARG A 147 1.77 3.57 -18.51
C ARG A 147 0.88 2.67 -19.35
N ALA A 148 1.35 2.33 -20.55
CA ALA A 148 0.64 1.46 -21.49
C ALA A 148 0.38 0.05 -20.96
N THR A 149 1.20 -0.44 -20.02
CA THR A 149 1.02 -1.75 -19.38
C THR A 149 0.00 -1.73 -18.23
N LEU A 150 -0.42 -0.55 -17.77
CA LEU A 150 -1.33 -0.40 -16.65
C LEU A 150 -2.78 -0.34 -17.13
N THR A 151 -3.53 -1.41 -16.86
CA THR A 151 -4.97 -1.51 -17.03
C THR A 151 -5.67 -1.14 -15.73
N VAL A 152 -6.52 -0.12 -15.78
CA VAL A 152 -7.44 0.23 -14.69
C VAL A 152 -8.86 0.05 -15.24
N LEU A 153 -9.65 -0.85 -14.66
CA LEU A 153 -11.03 -1.10 -15.12
C LEU A 153 -12.03 -0.07 -14.57
N GLY A 154 -11.72 0.51 -13.40
CA GLY A 154 -12.43 1.66 -12.86
C GLY A 154 -11.92 2.99 -13.41
N THR A 155 -11.99 4.02 -12.57
CA THR A 155 -11.55 5.38 -12.90
C THR A 155 -10.12 5.62 -12.44
N LYS A 156 -9.34 6.34 -13.27
CA LYS A 156 -8.10 6.99 -12.85
C LYS A 156 -8.45 8.40 -12.41
N SER A 157 -8.22 8.74 -11.15
CA SER A 157 -8.58 10.06 -10.62
C SER A 157 -7.50 10.65 -9.71
N GLN A 158 -7.38 11.98 -9.75
CA GLN A 158 -6.47 12.69 -8.87
C GLN A 158 -7.04 14.05 -8.46
N ASN A 159 -6.94 14.41 -7.18
CA ASN A 159 -7.35 15.70 -6.63
C ASN A 159 -6.45 16.12 -5.45
N GLY A 160 -6.29 17.41 -5.17
CA GLY A 160 -5.53 17.86 -3.99
C GLY A 160 -4.04 17.49 -3.95
N ASN A 161 -3.45 17.09 -5.08
CA ASN A 161 -2.02 16.79 -5.22
C ASN A 161 -1.23 17.97 -5.83
N ASP A 162 0.11 17.88 -5.89
CA ASP A 162 0.95 18.95 -6.40
C ASP A 162 0.92 19.05 -7.93
N ASN A 163 0.13 20.00 -8.45
CA ASN A 163 0.01 20.31 -9.88
C ASN A 163 1.10 21.29 -10.40
N GLY A 164 1.96 21.80 -9.52
CA GLY A 164 2.93 22.87 -9.81
C GLY A 164 4.41 22.46 -9.72
N CYS A 165 4.66 21.18 -9.45
CA CYS A 165 5.90 20.52 -9.77
C CYS A 165 6.06 20.35 -11.31
#